data_AF-A0A7I0JU58-F1
#
_entry.id   AF-A0A7I0JU58-F1
#
_cell.length_a   1.000
_cell.length_b   1.000
_cell.length_c   1.000
_cell.angle_alpha   90.00
_cell.angle_beta   90.00
_cell.angle_gamma   90.00
#
_symmetry.space_group_name_H-M   'P 1'
#
loop_
_entity.id
_entity.type
_entity.pdbx_description
1 polymer ?
#
loop_
_entity_poly.entity_id
_entity_poly.type
_entity_poly.pdbx_seq_one_letter_code
_entity_poly.pdbx_strand_id
1 'polypeptide(L)'
;MLLGYVHPARADSLTDHGKALVEVNCARCHAIEKTDKSSHPDAPAFRTLSKRYPITDLEEALAEGISTGHPDMPEWIASPDQIDAIIAYINTLQKP
;
A
#
# COMPACT_ATOMS: atom_id res chain seq x y z
N MET A 1 -24.77 -22.63 -19.05
CA MET A 1 -23.55 -22.42 -18.26
C MET A 1 -22.87 -21.15 -18.76
N LEU A 2 -23.16 -20.00 -18.16
CA LEU A 2 -22.48 -18.73 -18.48
C LEU A 2 -21.26 -18.61 -17.57
N LEU A 3 -20.08 -18.95 -18.10
CA LEU A 3 -18.81 -18.58 -17.49
C LEU A 3 -18.59 -17.09 -17.78
N GLY A 4 -19.00 -16.23 -16.84
CA GLY A 4 -18.66 -14.82 -16.86
C GLY A 4 -17.17 -14.64 -16.57
N TYR A 5 -16.45 -14.10 -17.54
CA TYR A 5 -15.06 -13.66 -17.39
C TYR A 5 -14.98 -12.57 -16.31
N VAL A 6 -14.17 -12.82 -15.28
CA VAL A 6 -13.77 -11.82 -14.28
C VAL A 6 -12.91 -10.78 -15.00
N HIS A 7 -13.28 -9.50 -14.91
CA HIS A 7 -12.59 -8.41 -15.61
C HIS A 7 -11.26 -8.05 -14.92
N PRO A 8 -10.08 -8.35 -15.50
CA PRO A 8 -8.79 -7.94 -14.93
C PRO A 8 -8.60 -6.42 -14.91
N ALA A 9 -9.18 -5.70 -15.88
CA ALA A 9 -8.99 -4.26 -16.07
C ALA A 9 -9.36 -3.40 -14.86
N ARG A 10 -10.36 -3.79 -14.05
CA ARG A 10 -10.73 -3.06 -12.82
C ARG A 10 -9.72 -3.28 -11.70
N ALA A 11 -9.21 -4.50 -11.55
CA ALA A 11 -8.21 -4.82 -10.54
C ALA A 11 -6.87 -4.15 -10.89
N ASP A 12 -6.46 -4.22 -12.15
CA ASP A 12 -5.25 -3.54 -12.65
C ASP A 12 -5.35 -2.02 -12.44
N SER A 13 -6.49 -1.41 -12.81
CA SER A 13 -6.75 0.02 -12.57
C SER A 13 -6.72 0.40 -11.09
N LEU A 14 -7.15 -0.49 -10.19
CA LEU A 14 -7.13 -0.24 -8.75
C LEU A 14 -5.71 -0.33 -8.19
N THR A 15 -4.94 -1.35 -8.59
CA THR A 15 -3.54 -1.50 -8.18
C THR A 15 -2.64 -0.42 -8.76
N ASP A 16 -2.90 0.04 -9.99
CA ASP A 16 -2.17 1.15 -10.61
C ASP A 16 -2.45 2.47 -9.89
N HIS A 17 -3.70 2.71 -9.50
CA HIS A 17 -4.05 3.85 -8.65
C HIS A 17 -3.35 3.77 -7.29
N GLY A 18 -3.37 2.60 -6.65
CA GLY A 18 -2.66 2.35 -5.39
C GLY A 18 -1.16 2.59 -5.50
N LYS A 19 -0.54 2.14 -6.60
CA LYS A 19 0.86 2.39 -6.90
C LYS A 19 1.17 3.88 -6.97
N ALA A 20 0.40 4.64 -7.74
CA ALA A 20 0.58 6.08 -7.87
C ALA A 20 0.45 6.81 -6.53
N LEU A 21 -0.49 6.38 -5.68
CA LEU A 21 -0.66 6.94 -4.34
C LEU A 21 0.56 6.69 -3.44
N VAL A 22 1.10 5.47 -3.41
CA VAL A 22 2.27 5.17 -2.58
C VAL A 22 3.57 5.77 -3.12
N GLU A 23 3.69 5.95 -4.44
CA GLU A 23 4.81 6.67 -5.06
C GLU A 23 4.86 8.12 -4.56
N VAL A 24 3.73 8.82 -4.56
CA VAL A 24 3.66 10.22 -4.14
C VAL A 24 3.82 10.39 -2.63
N ASN A 25 3.17 9.52 -1.85
CA ASN A 25 3.01 9.76 -0.41
C ASN A 25 3.98 8.94 0.49
N CYS A 26 4.52 7.82 0.00
CA CYS A 26 5.24 6.84 0.83
C CYS A 26 6.70 6.61 0.39
N ALA A 27 6.99 6.72 -0.91
CA ALA A 27 8.27 6.31 -1.51
C ALA A 27 9.49 7.13 -1.05
N ARG A 28 9.27 8.29 -0.42
CA ARG A 28 10.38 9.08 0.13
C ARG A 28 11.15 8.34 1.24
N CYS A 29 10.50 7.39 1.92
CA CYS A 29 11.06 6.64 3.04
C CYS A 29 11.00 5.12 2.81
N HIS A 30 9.86 4.62 2.30
CA HIS A 30 9.62 3.20 2.16
C HIS A 30 10.06 2.65 0.80
N ALA A 31 10.62 1.44 0.81
CA ALA A 31 10.70 0.63 -0.40
C ALA A 31 9.29 0.20 -0.82
N ILE A 32 8.86 0.65 -1.98
CA ILE A 32 7.52 0.41 -2.54
C ILE A 32 7.53 -0.57 -3.72
N GLU A 33 8.70 -1.02 -4.17
CA GLU A 33 8.83 -1.98 -5.28
C GLU A 33 9.25 -3.37 -4.80
N LYS A 34 9.29 -4.32 -5.75
CA LYS A 34 9.67 -5.72 -5.46
C LYS A 34 11.13 -5.88 -4.98
N THR A 35 12.01 -4.95 -5.36
CA THR A 35 13.47 -5.08 -5.23
C THR A 35 14.21 -3.83 -4.75
N ASP A 36 13.52 -2.69 -4.62
CA ASP A 36 14.11 -1.45 -4.13
C ASP A 36 14.45 -1.52 -2.62
N LYS A 37 15.11 -0.48 -2.12
CA LYS A 37 15.51 -0.37 -0.71
C LYS A 37 14.87 0.86 -0.11
N SER A 38 14.37 0.72 1.12
CA SER A 38 13.96 1.88 1.92
C SER A 38 15.14 2.81 2.11
N SER A 39 14.90 4.11 1.93
CA SER A 39 15.87 5.17 2.18
C SER A 39 15.98 5.50 3.68
N HIS A 40 14.90 5.30 4.44
CA HIS A 40 14.85 5.50 5.88
C HIS A 40 15.03 4.15 6.62
N PRO A 41 15.91 4.06 7.64
CA PRO A 41 16.22 2.80 8.32
C PRO A 41 15.01 2.18 9.02
N ASP A 42 14.12 3.01 9.58
CA ASP A 42 12.91 2.55 10.28
C ASP A 42 11.72 2.32 9.34
N ALA A 43 11.84 2.65 8.05
CA ALA A 43 10.77 2.45 7.08
C ALA A 43 10.83 1.02 6.52
N PRO A 44 9.95 0.09 6.91
CA PRO A 44 9.94 -1.24 6.34
C PRO A 44 9.60 -1.20 4.84
N ALA A 45 10.21 -2.11 4.08
CA ALA A 45 9.81 -2.36 2.69
C ALA A 45 8.40 -2.97 2.67
N PHE A 46 7.53 -2.43 1.81
CA PHE A 46 6.11 -2.80 1.77
C PHE A 46 5.90 -4.31 1.52
N ARG A 47 6.75 -4.92 0.69
CA ARG A 47 6.78 -6.37 0.41
C ARG A 47 6.99 -7.30 1.63
N THR A 48 7.26 -6.75 2.81
CA THR A 48 7.52 -7.53 4.04
C THR A 48 6.52 -7.25 5.17
N LEU A 49 5.53 -6.38 4.94
CA LEU A 49 4.59 -5.97 6.00
C LEU A 49 3.75 -7.14 6.51
N SER A 50 3.33 -8.05 5.62
CA SER A 50 2.55 -9.25 5.96
C SER A 50 3.22 -10.17 6.99
N LYS A 51 4.54 -10.04 7.18
CA LYS A 51 5.31 -10.81 8.17
C LYS A 51 5.10 -10.31 9.59
N ARG A 52 4.55 -9.11 9.76
CA ARG A 52 4.34 -8.45 11.05
C ARG A 52 2.86 -8.38 11.42
N TYR A 53 2.00 -8.10 10.44
CA TYR A 53 0.56 -7.95 10.64
C TYR A 53 -0.21 -8.14 9.31
N PRO A 54 -1.51 -8.46 9.37
CA PRO A 54 -2.40 -8.40 8.21
C PRO A 54 -2.37 -7.02 7.53
N ILE A 55 -2.29 -6.97 6.20
CA ILE A 55 -2.19 -5.69 5.46
C ILE A 55 -3.42 -4.81 5.70
N THR A 56 -4.59 -5.40 5.94
CA THR A 56 -5.84 -4.70 6.29
C THR A 56 -5.73 -3.87 7.57
N ASP A 57 -4.82 -4.20 8.48
CA ASP A 57 -4.62 -3.43 9.72
C ASP A 57 -4.06 -2.02 9.45
N LEU A 58 -3.62 -1.75 8.21
CA LEU A 58 -3.22 -0.41 7.77
C LEU A 58 -4.41 0.51 7.52
N GLU A 59 -5.64 -0.02 7.33
CA GLU A 59 -6.81 0.76 6.92
C GLU A 59 -7.15 1.88 7.92
N GLU A 60 -7.13 1.59 9.22
CA GLU A 60 -7.40 2.56 10.28
C GLU A 60 -6.36 3.69 10.27
N ALA A 61 -5.07 3.33 10.22
CA ALA A 61 -3.98 4.32 10.15
C ALA A 61 -4.06 5.18 8.87
N LEU A 62 -4.51 4.61 7.75
CA LEU A 62 -4.73 5.33 6.50
C LEU A 62 -5.94 6.29 6.58
N ALA A 63 -6.99 5.89 7.29
CA ALA A 63 -8.24 6.64 7.45
C ALA A 63 -8.14 7.78 8.47
N GLU A 64 -7.39 7.59 9.55
CA GLU A 64 -7.27 8.58 10.63
C GLU A 64 -6.08 9.53 10.44
N GLY A 65 -5.11 9.13 9.61
CA GLY A 65 -3.90 9.90 9.32
C GLY A 65 -2.65 9.06 9.56
N ILE A 66 -1.83 8.89 8.51
CA ILE A 66 -0.65 8.02 8.57
C ILE A 66 0.48 8.66 9.41
N SER A 67 0.40 8.57 10.73
CA SER A 67 1.41 9.10 11.69
C SER A 67 1.91 8.03 12.68
N THR A 68 1.58 6.76 12.47
CA THR A 68 1.70 5.71 13.49
C THR A 68 3.11 5.13 13.65
N GLY A 69 4.08 5.53 12.81
CA GLY A 69 5.41 4.93 12.77
C GLY A 69 6.51 5.70 13.52
N HIS A 70 6.68 6.99 13.22
CA HIS A 70 7.70 7.89 13.78
C HIS A 70 7.45 9.35 13.35
N PRO A 71 8.06 10.37 14.00
CA PRO A 71 7.82 11.79 13.70
C PRO A 71 8.11 12.22 12.25
N ASP A 72 9.04 11.55 11.56
CA ASP A 72 9.36 11.89 10.16
C ASP A 72 8.34 11.36 9.13
N MET A 73 7.33 10.59 9.54
CA MET A 73 6.28 10.07 8.67
C MET A 73 5.28 11.21 8.35
N PRO A 74 4.87 11.39 7.08
CA PRO A 74 4.02 12.53 6.73
C PRO A 74 2.60 12.25 7.19
N GLU A 75 1.97 13.25 7.80
CA GLU A 75 0.54 13.16 8.05
C GLU A 75 -0.25 13.47 6.79
N TRP A 76 -1.11 12.53 6.40
CA TRP A 76 -2.15 12.72 5.41
C TRP A 76 -3.23 11.67 5.62
N ILE A 77 -4.45 12.01 5.20
CA ILE A 77 -5.64 11.17 5.33
C ILE A 77 -6.01 10.68 3.93
N ALA A 78 -6.10 9.37 3.76
CA ALA A 78 -6.57 8.76 2.53
C ALA A 78 -8.11 8.69 2.54
N SER A 79 -8.75 8.95 1.40
CA SER A 79 -10.18 8.65 1.24
C SER A 79 -10.41 7.13 1.21
N PRO A 80 -11.63 6.64 1.50
CA PRO A 80 -11.92 5.19 1.45
C PRO A 80 -11.48 4.51 0.14
N ASP A 81 -11.76 5.12 -1.01
CA ASP A 81 -11.34 4.59 -2.32
C ASP A 81 -9.81 4.55 -2.50
N GLN A 82 -9.08 5.52 -1.89
CA GLN A 82 -7.62 5.52 -1.89
C GLN A 82 -7.05 4.44 -0.99
N ILE A 83 -7.67 4.21 0.18
CA ILE A 83 -7.29 3.13 1.11
C ILE A 83 -7.40 1.79 0.39
N ASP A 84 -8.55 1.50 -0.22
CA ASP A 84 -8.77 0.26 -0.98
C ASP A 84 -7.69 0.06 -2.06
N ALA A 85 -7.36 1.13 -2.80
CA ALA A 85 -6.33 1.09 -3.83
C ALA A 85 -4.93 0.80 -3.27
N ILE A 86 -4.55 1.48 -2.18
CA ILE A 86 -3.25 1.31 -1.51
C ILE A 86 -3.11 -0.11 -0.97
N ILE A 87 -4.12 -0.60 -0.26
CA ILE A 87 -4.16 -1.96 0.29
C ILE A 87 -4.06 -2.98 -0.84
N ALA A 88 -4.82 -2.79 -1.93
CA ALA A 88 -4.76 -3.67 -3.10
C ALA A 88 -3.33 -3.72 -3.69
N TYR A 89 -2.69 -2.56 -3.89
CA TYR A 89 -1.33 -2.51 -4.41
C TYR A 89 -0.30 -3.16 -3.47
N ILE A 90 -0.32 -2.81 -2.17
CA ILE A 90 0.60 -3.39 -1.18
C ILE A 90 0.47 -4.91 -1.12
N ASN A 91 -0.75 -5.45 -1.24
CA ASN A 91 -0.97 -6.89 -1.27
C ASN A 91 -0.25 -7.58 -2.44
N THR A 92 -0.11 -6.92 -3.60
CA THR A 92 0.63 -7.48 -4.76
C THR A 92 2.13 -7.68 -4.50
N LEU A 93 2.68 -7.02 -3.48
CA LEU A 93 4.10 -7.02 -3.16
C LEU A 93 4.48 -8.07 -2.13
N GLN A 94 3.52 -8.61 -1.38
CA GLN A 94 3.81 -9.42 -0.20
C GLN A 94 4.59 -10.68 -0.55
N LYS A 95 5.67 -10.91 0.18
CA LYS A 95 6.45 -12.15 0.11
C LYS A 95 6.00 -13.11 1.21
N PRO A 96 6.00 -14.43 0.95
CA PRO A 96 5.87 -15.43 2.00
C PRO A 96 6.90 -15.24 3.12
#